data_AF-A0A165RBJ5-F1
#
_entry.id   AF-A0A165RBJ5-F1
#
_cell.length_a   1.000
_cell.length_b   1.000
_cell.length_c   1.000
_cell.angle_alpha   90.00
_cell.angle_beta   90.00
_cell.angle_gamma   90.00
#
_symmetry.space_group_name_H-M   'P 1'
#
loop_
_entity.id
_entity.type
_entity.pdbx_description
1 polymer ?
#
loop_
_entity_poly.entity_id
_entity_poly.type
_entity_poly.pdbx_seq_one_letter_code
_entity_poly.pdbx_strand_id
1 'polypeptide(L)'
;MSHKQSSSRYSTPDTVTYRYESEMVYVPPAASHQEAIKFARSQFSEKLRHVNDRQISFSINSVVNHETRSVRISPMSWPTVMSTLSRYEIIDIVVQPILEVDSPPEYPLEEVEKSDLKSQCYLEPPSPKSAPSRSPSPDPDNNSEKARLKGWLGKLKT
;
A
#
# COMPACT_ATOMS: atom_id res chain seq x y z
N MET A 1 -27.45 23.16 25.85
CA MET A 1 -27.38 21.73 26.23
C MET A 1 -26.21 21.13 25.47
N SER A 2 -25.06 20.96 26.12
CA SER A 2 -23.84 20.50 25.46
C SER A 2 -23.84 18.98 25.39
N HIS A 3 -23.96 18.42 24.19
CA HIS A 3 -23.78 17.00 23.97
C HIS A 3 -22.29 16.66 24.12
N LYS A 4 -21.93 16.04 25.24
CA LYS A 4 -20.62 15.39 25.41
C LYS A 4 -20.56 14.24 24.42
N GLN A 5 -19.84 14.45 23.33
CA GLN A 5 -19.46 13.41 22.38
C GLN A 5 -18.61 12.39 23.16
N SER A 6 -19.17 11.22 23.46
CA SER A 6 -18.45 10.14 24.13
C SER A 6 -17.33 9.69 23.21
N SER A 7 -16.09 9.96 23.62
CA SER A 7 -14.90 9.37 23.01
C SER A 7 -15.00 7.85 23.16
N SER A 8 -15.48 7.18 22.12
CA SER A 8 -15.36 5.73 22.02
C SER A 8 -13.86 5.45 21.97
N ARG A 9 -13.31 4.91 23.05
CA ARG A 9 -11.93 4.42 23.03
C ARG A 9 -11.84 3.48 21.83
N TYR A 10 -10.89 3.72 20.93
CA TYR A 10 -10.57 2.83 19.83
C TYR A 10 -10.03 1.52 20.44
N SER A 11 -10.92 0.65 20.88
CA SER A 11 -10.55 -0.71 21.29
C SER A 11 -10.50 -1.53 20.02
N THR A 12 -9.35 -2.15 19.76
CA THR A 12 -9.24 -3.22 18.79
C THR A 12 -10.40 -4.21 19.01
N PRO A 13 -11.08 -4.65 17.96
CA PRO A 13 -12.16 -5.62 18.12
C PRO A 13 -11.60 -6.92 18.72
N ASP A 14 -12.39 -7.58 19.55
CA ASP A 14 -12.14 -8.91 20.12
C ASP A 14 -12.70 -10.02 19.22
N THR A 15 -13.61 -9.70 18.30
CA THR A 15 -14.21 -10.65 17.36
C THR A 15 -14.56 -9.94 16.06
N VAL A 16 -14.29 -10.62 14.95
CA VAL A 16 -14.69 -10.23 13.59
C VAL A 16 -15.45 -11.38 12.93
N THR A 17 -16.10 -11.11 11.81
CA THR A 17 -16.86 -12.10 11.05
C THR A 17 -16.19 -12.32 9.71
N TYR A 18 -15.84 -13.56 9.37
CA TYR A 18 -15.43 -13.89 8.01
C TYR A 18 -16.64 -14.35 7.21
N ARG A 19 -16.81 -13.80 6.00
CA ARG A 19 -17.82 -14.25 5.05
C ARG A 19 -17.14 -14.84 3.82
N TYR A 20 -17.56 -16.02 3.42
CA TYR A 20 -17.21 -16.61 2.13
C TYR A 20 -18.47 -17.19 1.48
N GLU A 21 -18.79 -16.72 0.27
CA GLU A 21 -20.07 -17.00 -0.39
C GLU A 21 -21.26 -16.63 0.50
N SER A 22 -22.10 -17.60 0.88
CA SER A 22 -23.27 -17.44 1.75
C SER A 22 -23.00 -17.81 3.21
N GLU A 23 -21.78 -18.23 3.56
CA GLU A 23 -21.43 -18.68 4.90
C GLU A 23 -20.66 -17.61 5.67
N MET A 24 -20.97 -17.50 6.97
CA MET A 24 -20.33 -16.56 7.88
C MET A 24 -19.87 -17.28 9.15
N VAL A 25 -18.67 -16.93 9.63
CA VAL A 25 -18.09 -17.50 10.85
C VAL A 25 -17.45 -16.40 11.68
N TYR A 26 -17.74 -16.39 12.99
CA TYR A 26 -17.05 -15.51 13.94
C TYR A 26 -15.66 -16.06 14.25
N VAL A 27 -14.66 -15.18 14.17
CA VAL A 27 -13.26 -15.52 14.44
C VAL A 27 -12.61 -14.42 15.27
N PRO A 28 -11.56 -14.74 16.05
CA PRO A 28 -10.71 -13.70 16.61
C PRO A 28 -10.04 -12.92 15.47
N PRO A 29 -9.82 -11.60 15.62
CA PRO A 29 -9.08 -10.84 14.64
C PRO A 29 -7.65 -11.39 14.51
N ALA A 30 -7.26 -11.76 13.30
CA ALA A 30 -5.92 -12.26 13.02
C ALA A 30 -4.89 -11.13 13.19
N ALA A 31 -3.75 -11.42 13.82
CA ALA A 31 -2.66 -10.48 14.01
C ALA A 31 -1.96 -10.13 12.68
N SER A 32 -2.04 -11.02 11.69
CA SER A 32 -1.45 -10.81 10.36
C SER A 32 -2.36 -11.29 9.23
N HIS A 33 -2.13 -10.77 8.02
CA HIS A 33 -2.82 -11.24 6.82
C HIS A 33 -2.56 -12.73 6.55
N GLN A 34 -1.37 -13.25 6.85
CA GLN A 34 -1.09 -14.68 6.65
C GLN A 34 -1.83 -15.57 7.65
N GLU A 35 -1.98 -15.11 8.89
CA GLU A 35 -2.80 -15.79 9.89
C GLU A 35 -4.29 -15.75 9.49
N ALA A 36 -4.77 -14.65 8.92
CA ALA A 36 -6.11 -14.55 8.37
C ALA A 36 -6.38 -15.62 7.30
N ILE A 37 -5.41 -15.87 6.40
CA ILE A 37 -5.51 -16.94 5.40
C ILE A 37 -5.63 -18.32 6.08
N LYS A 38 -4.85 -18.57 7.15
CA LYS A 38 -4.93 -19.82 7.91
C LYS A 38 -6.30 -19.99 8.56
N PHE A 39 -6.86 -18.92 9.15
CA PHE A 39 -8.20 -18.94 9.73
C PHE A 39 -9.26 -19.19 8.66
N ALA A 40 -9.19 -18.50 7.52
CA ALA A 40 -10.10 -18.72 6.40
C ALA A 40 -10.07 -20.20 5.94
N ARG A 41 -8.88 -20.78 5.74
CA ARG A 41 -8.74 -22.19 5.34
C ARG A 41 -9.22 -23.17 6.40
N SER A 42 -9.05 -22.86 7.69
CA SER A 42 -9.50 -23.76 8.76
C SER A 42 -11.01 -23.76 8.89
N GLN A 43 -11.65 -22.58 8.79
CA GLN A 43 -13.09 -22.44 8.94
C GLN A 43 -13.87 -22.86 7.67
N PHE A 44 -13.35 -22.55 6.48
CA PHE A 44 -13.96 -22.88 5.20
C PHE A 44 -13.20 -24.01 4.49
N SER A 45 -12.78 -25.02 5.25
CA SER A 45 -11.87 -26.06 4.77
C SER A 45 -12.39 -26.79 3.53
N GLU A 46 -13.68 -27.12 3.48
CA GLU A 46 -14.29 -27.81 2.34
C GLU A 46 -14.18 -27.01 1.04
N LYS A 47 -14.35 -25.68 1.12
CA LYS A 47 -14.42 -24.80 -0.05
C LYS A 47 -13.06 -24.22 -0.45
N LEU A 48 -12.18 -23.97 0.53
CA LEU A 48 -10.87 -23.34 0.30
C LEU A 48 -9.69 -24.33 0.27
N ARG A 49 -9.92 -25.65 0.41
CA ARG A 49 -8.86 -26.66 0.42
C ARG A 49 -7.92 -26.58 -0.78
N HIS A 50 -8.48 -26.37 -1.97
CA HIS A 50 -7.75 -26.39 -3.25
C HIS A 50 -7.28 -25.01 -3.71
N VAL A 51 -7.64 -23.95 -2.97
CA VAL A 51 -7.28 -22.58 -3.34
C VAL A 51 -5.86 -22.27 -2.86
N ASN A 52 -5.06 -21.64 -3.72
CA ASN A 52 -3.73 -21.17 -3.35
C ASN A 52 -3.85 -19.91 -2.47
N ASP A 53 -3.00 -19.79 -1.46
CA ASP A 53 -2.97 -18.64 -0.55
C ASP A 53 -2.85 -17.30 -1.28
N ARG A 54 -2.15 -17.25 -2.43
CA ARG A 54 -2.00 -16.05 -3.26
C ARG A 54 -3.30 -15.59 -3.93
N GLN A 55 -4.27 -16.50 -4.07
CA GLN A 55 -5.59 -16.20 -4.64
C GLN A 55 -6.57 -15.69 -3.58
N ILE A 56 -6.29 -15.94 -2.30
CA ILE A 56 -7.17 -15.52 -1.22
C ILE A 56 -6.90 -14.06 -0.90
N SER A 57 -7.93 -13.24 -1.03
CA SER A 57 -7.93 -11.83 -0.70
C SER A 57 -9.06 -11.51 0.27
N PHE A 58 -8.87 -10.46 1.06
CA PHE A 58 -9.87 -9.99 2.02
C PHE A 58 -10.34 -8.61 1.63
N SER A 59 -11.63 -8.34 1.82
CA SER A 59 -12.24 -7.05 1.58
C SER A 59 -13.22 -6.69 2.69
N ILE A 60 -13.52 -5.41 2.84
CA ILE A 60 -14.60 -4.90 3.69
C ILE A 60 -15.51 -4.02 2.85
N ASN A 61 -16.76 -3.89 3.26
CA ASN A 61 -17.69 -2.98 2.60
C ASN A 61 -17.60 -1.61 3.28
N SER A 62 -17.25 -0.58 2.51
CA SER A 62 -17.16 0.80 2.98
C SER A 62 -18.17 1.67 2.23
N VAL A 63 -18.79 2.62 2.95
CA VAL A 63 -19.72 3.57 2.36
C VAL A 63 -18.94 4.79 1.89
N VAL A 64 -18.86 4.98 0.57
CA VAL A 64 -18.20 6.13 -0.06
C VAL A 64 -19.23 6.82 -0.95
N ASN A 65 -19.51 8.09 -0.71
CA ASN A 65 -20.49 8.88 -1.49
C ASN A 65 -21.89 8.25 -1.57
N HIS A 66 -22.41 7.75 -0.44
CA HIS A 66 -23.72 7.05 -0.34
C HIS A 66 -23.81 5.72 -1.11
N GLU A 67 -22.70 5.24 -1.67
CA GLU A 67 -22.61 3.93 -2.31
C GLU A 67 -21.78 2.99 -1.43
N THR A 68 -22.23 1.73 -1.31
CA THR A 68 -21.43 0.70 -0.64
C THR A 68 -20.45 0.10 -1.64
N ARG A 69 -19.16 0.19 -1.34
CA ARG A 69 -18.09 -0.34 -2.18
C ARG A 69 -17.25 -1.35 -1.41
N SER A 70 -16.90 -2.45 -2.07
CA SER A 70 -15.96 -3.41 -1.53
C SER A 70 -14.53 -2.87 -1.66
N VAL A 71 -13.81 -2.78 -0.54
CA VAL A 71 -12.44 -2.29 -0.45
C VAL A 71 -11.54 -3.44 -0.03
N ARG A 72 -10.60 -3.82 -0.91
CA ARG A 72 -9.62 -4.86 -0.63
C ARG A 72 -8.61 -4.40 0.43
N ILE A 73 -8.35 -5.26 1.41
CA ILE A 73 -7.34 -5.08 2.44
C ILE A 73 -6.01 -5.62 1.93
N SER A 74 -5.00 -4.77 1.86
CA SER A 74 -3.64 -5.21 1.53
C SER A 74 -2.96 -5.87 2.75
N PRO A 75 -1.98 -6.77 2.55
CA PRO A 75 -1.21 -7.34 3.66
C PRO A 75 -0.54 -6.28 4.55
N MET A 76 -0.07 -5.18 3.97
CA MET A 76 0.61 -4.10 4.71
C MET A 76 -0.35 -3.25 5.54
N SER A 77 -1.59 -3.08 5.07
CA SER A 77 -2.62 -2.33 5.79
C SER A 77 -3.35 -3.16 6.85
N TRP A 78 -3.10 -4.48 6.91
CA TRP A 78 -3.83 -5.39 7.79
C TRP A 78 -3.88 -4.93 9.25
N PRO A 79 -2.75 -4.61 9.91
CA PRO A 79 -2.76 -4.24 11.32
C PRO A 79 -3.57 -2.95 11.57
N THR A 80 -3.43 -1.97 10.68
CA THR A 80 -4.16 -0.70 10.75
C THR A 80 -5.65 -0.94 10.58
N VAL A 81 -6.06 -1.69 9.54
CA VAL A 81 -7.48 -1.96 9.28
C VAL A 81 -8.09 -2.71 10.46
N MET A 82 -7.46 -3.80 10.92
CA MET A 82 -7.96 -4.57 12.06
C MET A 82 -8.14 -3.71 13.32
N SER A 83 -7.26 -2.73 13.57
CA SER A 83 -7.39 -1.84 14.73
C SER A 83 -8.56 -0.86 14.65
N THR A 84 -9.08 -0.62 13.45
CA THR A 84 -10.17 0.33 13.18
C THR A 84 -11.53 -0.33 13.00
N LEU A 85 -11.58 -1.65 12.81
CA LEU A 85 -12.83 -2.35 12.59
C LEU A 85 -13.70 -2.35 13.85
N SER A 86 -15.01 -2.31 13.64
CA SER A 86 -15.98 -2.53 14.71
C SER A 86 -16.00 -3.99 15.14
N ARG A 87 -16.51 -4.26 16.34
CA ARG A 87 -16.80 -5.64 16.75
C ARG A 87 -17.82 -6.26 15.80
N TYR A 88 -17.59 -7.53 15.43
CA TYR A 88 -18.41 -8.30 14.49
C TYR A 88 -18.41 -7.78 13.04
N GLU A 89 -17.51 -6.85 12.70
CA GLU A 89 -17.35 -6.38 11.33
C GLU A 89 -17.17 -7.55 10.35
N ILE A 90 -17.78 -7.45 9.17
CA ILE A 90 -17.75 -8.50 8.15
C ILE A 90 -16.57 -8.27 7.21
N ILE A 91 -15.67 -9.23 7.18
CA ILE A 91 -14.56 -9.32 6.25
C ILE A 91 -14.92 -10.36 5.19
N ASP A 92 -15.05 -9.89 3.96
CA ASP A 92 -15.31 -10.69 2.77
C ASP A 92 -14.04 -11.41 2.32
N ILE A 93 -14.13 -12.73 2.19
CA ILE A 93 -13.10 -13.55 1.56
C ILE A 93 -13.41 -13.65 0.07
N VAL A 94 -12.44 -13.27 -0.77
CA VAL A 94 -12.58 -13.26 -2.22
C VAL A 94 -11.45 -14.08 -2.83
N VAL A 95 -11.81 -15.07 -3.66
CA VAL A 95 -10.86 -15.90 -4.42
C VAL A 95 -10.62 -15.27 -5.79
N GLN A 96 -9.38 -14.86 -6.04
CA GLN A 96 -8.95 -14.26 -7.29
C GLN A 96 -8.70 -15.34 -8.37
N PRO A 97 -9.03 -15.05 -9.64
CA PRO A 97 -8.72 -15.96 -10.73
C PRO A 97 -7.21 -16.14 -10.88
N ILE A 98 -6.79 -17.32 -11.35
CA ILE A 98 -5.41 -17.54 -11.77
C ILE A 98 -5.24 -16.79 -13.08
N LEU A 99 -4.48 -15.69 -13.05
CA LEU A 99 -3.99 -15.09 -14.28
C LEU A 99 -2.82 -15.96 -14.73
N GLU A 100 -3.08 -16.85 -15.68
CA GLU A 100 -2.01 -17.41 -16.49
C GLU A 100 -1.33 -16.22 -17.17
N VAL A 101 -0.16 -15.85 -16.66
CA VAL A 101 0.68 -14.86 -17.32
C VAL A 101 1.11 -15.52 -18.61
N ASP A 102 0.41 -15.17 -19.69
CA ASP A 102 0.82 -15.53 -21.03
C ASP A 102 2.29 -15.18 -21.14
N SER A 103 3.10 -16.19 -21.49
CA SER A 103 4.54 -16.02 -21.50
C SER A 103 4.85 -14.80 -22.37
N PRO A 104 5.76 -13.89 -21.94
CA PRO A 104 6.07 -12.74 -22.75
C PRO A 104 6.42 -13.22 -24.16
N PRO A 105 5.91 -12.56 -25.21
CA PRO A 105 6.10 -13.03 -26.58
C PRO A 105 7.58 -13.26 -26.83
N GLU A 106 7.91 -14.44 -27.37
CA GLU A 106 9.27 -14.80 -27.71
C GLU A 106 9.74 -13.86 -28.81
N TYR A 107 10.52 -12.84 -28.42
CA TYR A 107 11.15 -11.95 -29.38
C TYR A 107 12.21 -12.76 -30.12
N PRO A 108 12.21 -12.76 -31.47
CA PRO A 108 13.32 -13.32 -32.22
C PRO A 108 14.61 -12.66 -31.74
N LEU A 109 15.52 -13.46 -31.18
CA LEU A 109 16.91 -13.05 -31.05
C LEU A 109 17.43 -12.99 -32.48
N GLU A 110 17.46 -11.80 -33.08
CA GLU A 110 18.29 -11.60 -34.25
C GLU A 110 19.70 -11.99 -33.84
N GLU A 111 20.18 -13.10 -34.40
CA GLU A 111 21.59 -13.47 -34.32
C GLU A 111 22.36 -12.31 -34.94
N VAL A 112 22.86 -11.43 -34.08
CA VAL A 112 23.84 -10.42 -34.49
C VAL A 112 25.05 -11.23 -34.92
N GLU A 113 25.10 -11.57 -36.20
CA GLU A 113 26.32 -11.97 -36.86
C GLU A 113 27.37 -10.94 -36.46
N LYS A 114 28.42 -11.42 -35.80
CA LYS A 114 29.58 -10.64 -35.38
C LYS A 114 30.26 -10.11 -36.64
N SER A 115 29.75 -9.02 -37.18
CA SER A 115 30.47 -8.18 -38.13
C SER A 115 31.26 -7.17 -37.30
N ASP A 116 32.55 -7.42 -37.23
CA ASP A 116 33.57 -6.54 -36.66
C ASP A 116 33.57 -5.18 -37.37
N LEU A 117 32.69 -4.26 -37.02
CA LEU A 117 32.79 -2.85 -37.39
C LEU A 117 32.31 -1.94 -36.27
N LYS A 118 33.23 -1.70 -35.31
CA LYS A 118 33.69 -0.36 -34.92
C LYS A 118 32.66 0.77 -35.16
N SER A 119 31.96 1.21 -34.11
CA SER A 119 31.91 2.63 -33.72
C SER A 119 31.12 2.83 -32.43
N GLN A 120 31.77 3.53 -31.52
CA GLN A 120 31.32 3.94 -30.21
C GLN A 120 30.14 4.91 -30.34
N CYS A 121 29.06 4.66 -29.62
CA CYS A 121 28.14 5.72 -29.18
C CYS A 121 27.59 5.36 -27.80
N TYR A 122 28.51 5.14 -26.85
CA TYR A 122 28.16 5.29 -25.44
C TYR A 122 28.00 6.79 -25.20
N LEU A 123 26.76 7.22 -24.95
CA LEU A 123 26.52 8.54 -24.37
C LEU A 123 27.07 8.51 -22.95
N GLU A 124 28.30 8.97 -22.80
CA GLU A 124 28.94 9.14 -21.51
C GLU A 124 28.14 10.18 -20.70
N PRO A 125 27.62 9.84 -19.51
CA PRO A 125 27.02 10.84 -18.64
C PRO A 125 28.10 11.86 -18.27
N PRO A 126 27.80 13.18 -18.27
CA PRO A 126 28.82 14.18 -17.96
C PRO A 126 29.36 13.96 -16.56
N SER A 127 30.67 13.73 -16.46
CA SER A 127 31.39 13.63 -15.20
C SER A 127 31.10 14.86 -14.32
N PRO A 128 30.82 14.66 -13.01
CA PRO A 128 30.57 15.77 -12.10
C PRO A 128 31.86 16.58 -11.96
N LYS A 129 31.85 17.82 -12.48
CA LYS A 129 32.89 18.80 -12.21
C LYS A 129 32.91 19.04 -10.70
N SER A 130 34.02 18.66 -10.09
CA SER A 130 34.44 19.03 -8.74
C SER A 130 34.12 20.50 -8.47
N ALA A 131 33.11 20.74 -7.64
CA ALA A 131 32.80 22.08 -7.15
C ALA A 131 33.99 22.60 -6.32
N PRO A 132 34.42 23.84 -6.51
CA PRO A 132 35.44 24.45 -5.67
C PRO A 132 34.93 24.54 -4.23
N SER A 133 35.72 23.97 -3.32
CA SER A 133 35.63 24.11 -1.87
C SER A 133 35.40 25.57 -1.49
N ARG A 134 34.22 25.86 -0.95
CA ARG A 134 33.93 27.15 -0.32
C ARG A 134 34.02 26.96 1.19
N SER A 135 34.89 27.79 1.75
CA SER A 135 35.33 27.92 3.13
C SER A 135 34.18 27.97 4.16
N PRO A 136 34.45 27.62 5.43
CA PRO A 136 33.44 27.56 6.49
C PRO A 136 32.92 28.96 6.84
N SER A 137 31.61 29.07 7.05
CA SER A 137 30.98 30.31 7.53
C SER A 137 31.19 30.50 9.03
N PRO A 138 31.40 31.74 9.50
CA PRO A 138 31.56 32.07 10.91
C PRO A 138 30.22 32.00 11.66
N ASP A 139 30.28 31.56 12.92
CA ASP A 139 29.16 31.56 13.86
C ASP A 139 28.58 32.99 14.07
N PRO A 140 27.25 33.16 14.15
CA PRO A 140 26.66 34.36 14.70
C PRO A 140 26.29 34.11 16.17
N ASP A 141 27.08 34.71 17.04
CA ASP A 141 26.73 34.96 18.42
C ASP A 141 25.64 36.07 18.49
N ASN A 142 24.66 35.84 19.36
CA ASN A 142 23.98 36.85 20.16
C ASN A 142 23.09 37.95 19.49
N ASN A 143 21.77 37.74 19.60
CA ASN A 143 20.75 38.70 20.06
C ASN A 143 20.45 39.98 19.25
N SER A 144 19.26 40.03 18.62
CA SER A 144 18.22 41.07 18.84
C SER A 144 17.15 41.08 17.72
N GLU A 145 16.00 41.63 18.09
CA GLU A 145 14.68 41.56 17.48
C GLU A 145 14.48 42.15 16.05
N LYS A 146 13.38 41.69 15.42
CA LYS A 146 12.50 42.40 14.44
C LYS A 146 13.03 42.69 13.02
N ALA A 147 12.54 41.91 12.06
CA ALA A 147 11.88 42.38 10.82
C ALA A 147 11.44 41.16 9.98
N ARG A 148 10.14 40.83 9.93
CA ARG A 148 9.19 41.20 8.87
C ARG A 148 9.60 40.86 7.42
N LEU A 149 8.87 39.86 6.91
CA LEU A 149 8.13 39.84 5.64
C LEU A 149 8.77 39.22 4.38
N LYS A 150 8.01 38.23 3.89
CA LYS A 150 7.54 38.03 2.50
C LYS A 150 8.51 37.48 1.46
N GLY A 151 8.11 36.34 0.88
CA GLY A 151 8.27 36.13 -0.56
C GLY A 151 8.53 34.70 -0.98
N TRP A 152 7.51 33.83 -1.03
CA TRP A 152 7.58 32.61 -1.85
C TRP A 152 6.23 32.23 -2.46
N LEU A 153 5.55 33.17 -3.10
CA LEU A 153 4.47 32.85 -4.03
C LEU A 153 4.48 33.88 -5.16
N GLY A 154 4.94 33.45 -6.32
CA GLY A 154 4.90 34.24 -7.52
C GLY A 154 5.45 33.48 -8.70
N LYS A 155 4.54 32.84 -9.45
CA LYS A 155 4.43 32.95 -10.92
C LYS A 155 3.41 31.96 -11.48
N LEU A 156 2.26 32.49 -11.88
CA LEU A 156 1.50 32.04 -13.07
C LEU A 156 0.52 33.16 -13.47
N LYS A 157 0.91 33.86 -14.53
CA LYS A 157 0.16 34.76 -15.41
C LYS A 157 0.94 34.66 -16.73
N THR A 158 0.35 34.51 -17.91
CA THR A 158 -1.04 34.55 -18.35
C THR A 158 -1.12 33.68 -19.60
#